data_AF-A0A1C3RJL9-F1
#
_entry.id   AF-A0A1C3RJL9-F1
#
_cell.length_a   1.000
_cell.length_b   1.000
_cell.length_c   1.000
_cell.angle_alpha   90.00
_cell.angle_beta   90.00
_cell.angle_gamma   90.00
#
_symmetry.space_group_name_H-M   'P 1'
#
loop_
_entity.id
_entity.type
_entity.pdbx_description
1 polymer ?
#
loop_
_entity_poly.entity_id
_entity_poly.type
_entity_poly.pdbx_seq_one_letter_code
_entity_poly.pdbx_strand_id
1 'polypeptide(L)'
;MKKVMLALCAFVFFTGVAQAEEVQVNDFGLYHQDWFLESFLDMAEDFEGAKEEGKRFAIIWEQKGCPYCKDLHAKTLSQENIRKYMQDNFVVVQMNIWGDRDVMDFDGTEMTEKEFAAKNGIAFTPTIQFLHEDLTGKEGIKRDAARLPGFFRPFHFKAMLNYVNEKMYEGDKPFQRYIVELAQSGKKP
;
A
#
# COMPACT_ATOMS: atom_id res chain seq x y z
N MET A 1 22.94 35.39 -60.72
CA MET A 1 22.74 35.78 -59.31
C MET A 1 21.89 34.71 -58.62
N LYS A 2 22.51 33.73 -57.95
CA LYS A 2 21.80 32.66 -57.23
C LYS A 2 21.99 32.90 -55.74
N LYS A 3 20.94 33.35 -55.04
CA LYS A 3 20.95 33.50 -53.57
C LYS A 3 20.64 32.13 -52.96
N VAL A 4 21.65 31.51 -52.34
CA VAL A 4 21.49 30.28 -51.54
C VAL A 4 21.01 30.73 -50.16
N MET A 5 19.77 30.42 -49.82
CA MET A 5 19.19 30.70 -48.51
C MET A 5 19.36 29.46 -47.65
N LEU A 6 20.36 29.48 -46.77
CA LEU A 6 20.63 28.40 -45.81
C LEU A 6 19.61 28.54 -44.66
N ALA A 7 18.60 27.68 -44.62
CA ALA A 7 17.65 27.61 -43.52
C ALA A 7 18.25 26.75 -42.40
N LEU A 8 18.61 27.39 -41.29
CA LEU A 8 19.12 26.74 -40.08
C LEU A 8 17.92 26.24 -39.26
N CYS A 9 17.52 24.98 -39.41
CA CYS A 9 16.52 24.36 -38.55
C CYS A 9 17.14 24.08 -37.16
N ALA A 10 16.88 24.95 -36.19
CA ALA A 10 17.20 24.69 -34.79
C ALA A 10 16.23 23.64 -34.23
N PHE A 11 16.68 22.38 -34.16
CA PHE A 11 16.00 21.30 -33.46
C PHE A 11 16.12 21.56 -31.95
N VAL A 12 15.09 22.12 -31.33
CA VAL A 12 14.99 22.23 -29.87
C VAL A 12 14.68 20.84 -29.33
N PHE A 13 15.72 20.14 -28.86
CA PHE A 13 15.56 18.92 -28.09
C PHE A 13 14.94 19.29 -26.74
N PHE A 14 13.63 19.08 -26.62
CA PHE A 14 12.95 19.14 -25.33
C PHE A 14 13.36 17.88 -24.54
N THR A 15 14.50 17.95 -23.85
CA THR A 15 14.89 16.92 -22.89
C THR A 15 13.91 16.97 -21.73
N GLY A 16 12.89 16.12 -21.78
CA GLY A 16 11.99 15.90 -20.66
C GLY A 16 12.80 15.39 -19.49
N VAL A 17 13.11 16.27 -18.54
CA VAL A 17 13.65 15.87 -17.25
C VAL A 17 12.47 15.22 -16.53
N ALA A 18 12.48 13.88 -16.44
CA ALA A 18 11.57 13.17 -15.55
C ALA A 18 11.89 13.62 -14.12
N GLN A 19 11.12 14.56 -13.59
CA GLN A 19 11.17 14.89 -12.18
C GLN A 19 10.69 13.66 -11.42
N ALA A 20 11.56 13.12 -10.57
CA ALA A 20 11.11 12.19 -9.55
C ALA A 20 10.14 12.95 -8.66
N GLU A 21 8.87 12.56 -8.67
CA GLU A 21 7.84 13.13 -7.81
C GLU A 21 8.28 12.96 -6.35
N GLU A 22 8.35 14.07 -5.63
CA GLU A 22 8.73 14.05 -4.22
C GLU A 22 7.61 13.38 -3.42
N VAL A 23 7.94 12.45 -2.53
CA VAL A 23 6.92 11.75 -1.75
C VAL A 23 6.18 12.75 -0.87
N GLN A 24 4.87 12.86 -1.08
CA GLN A 24 4.01 13.75 -0.32
C GLN A 24 3.97 13.34 1.16
N VAL A 25 3.78 14.32 2.05
CA VAL A 25 3.62 14.09 3.49
C VAL A 25 2.31 14.75 3.91
N ASN A 26 1.45 14.00 4.60
CA ASN A 26 0.16 14.52 5.08
C ASN A 26 0.30 15.33 6.37
N ASP A 27 -0.82 15.91 6.84
CA ASP A 27 -0.88 16.73 8.07
C ASP A 27 -0.45 15.95 9.33
N PHE A 28 -0.51 14.62 9.28
CA PHE A 28 -0.06 13.72 10.35
C PHE A 28 1.43 13.36 10.24
N GLY A 29 2.18 13.98 9.32
CA GLY A 29 3.62 13.75 9.15
C GLY A 29 3.96 12.36 8.61
N LEU A 30 3.00 11.66 8.00
CA LEU A 30 3.20 10.39 7.32
C LEU A 30 3.41 10.64 5.83
N TYR A 31 4.27 9.84 5.20
CA TYR A 31 4.36 9.83 3.73
C TYR A 31 3.02 9.37 3.17
N HIS A 32 2.52 9.98 2.09
CA HIS A 32 1.14 9.76 1.67
C HIS A 32 1.02 9.42 0.18
N GLN A 33 -0.12 8.84 -0.20
CA GLN A 33 -0.50 8.56 -1.58
C GLN A 33 -1.93 9.08 -1.78
N ASP A 34 -2.16 9.82 -2.86
CA ASP A 34 -3.43 10.48 -3.18
C ASP A 34 -4.64 9.52 -3.36
N TRP A 35 -4.38 8.23 -3.47
CA TRP A 35 -5.38 7.19 -3.69
C TRP A 35 -5.70 6.35 -2.43
N PHE A 36 -5.10 6.67 -1.28
CA PHE A 36 -5.53 6.09 -0.02
C PHE A 36 -6.93 6.58 0.35
N LEU A 37 -7.68 5.76 1.09
CA LEU A 37 -8.99 6.15 1.59
C LEU A 37 -8.83 7.24 2.66
N GLU A 38 -9.55 8.33 2.47
CA GLU A 38 -9.76 9.37 3.49
C GLU A 38 -11.17 9.19 4.07
N SER A 39 -11.25 8.73 5.32
CA SER A 39 -12.50 8.46 6.03
C SER A 39 -12.44 9.02 7.46
N PHE A 40 -13.54 8.85 8.20
CA PHE A 40 -13.59 9.11 9.65
C PHE A 40 -13.01 7.95 10.49
N LEU A 41 -12.35 6.97 9.85
CA LEU A 41 -11.78 5.78 10.49
C LEU A 41 -12.83 4.93 11.22
N ASP A 42 -14.04 4.85 10.65
CA ASP A 42 -15.00 3.80 10.96
C ASP A 42 -14.61 2.56 10.16
N MET A 43 -13.96 1.62 10.85
CA MET A 43 -13.35 0.47 10.18
C MET A 43 -14.40 -0.51 9.65
N ALA A 44 -15.60 -0.55 10.24
CA ALA A 44 -16.67 -1.38 9.73
C ALA A 44 -17.25 -0.79 8.44
N GLU A 45 -17.51 0.52 8.41
CA GLU A 45 -17.99 1.22 7.23
C GLU A 45 -16.96 1.15 6.08
N ASP A 46 -15.70 1.47 6.37
CA ASP A 46 -14.61 1.44 5.37
C ASP A 46 -14.42 0.05 4.75
N PHE A 47 -14.59 -1.00 5.54
CA PHE A 47 -14.47 -2.39 5.08
C PHE A 47 -15.66 -2.86 4.26
N GLU A 48 -16.89 -2.51 4.67
CA GLU A 48 -18.07 -2.83 3.87
C GLU A 48 -18.06 -2.04 2.55
N GLY A 49 -17.66 -0.77 2.55
CA GLY A 49 -17.47 0.01 1.32
C GLY A 49 -16.46 -0.63 0.36
N ALA A 50 -15.34 -1.14 0.88
CA ALA A 50 -14.39 -1.88 0.06
C ALA A 50 -14.99 -3.15 -0.57
N LYS A 51 -15.81 -3.89 0.19
CA LYS A 51 -16.51 -5.08 -0.32
C LYS A 51 -17.54 -4.72 -1.39
N GLU A 52 -18.28 -3.63 -1.22
CA GLU A 52 -19.23 -3.14 -2.24
C GLU A 52 -18.54 -2.76 -3.54
N GLU A 53 -17.31 -2.23 -3.48
CA GLU A 53 -16.45 -2.00 -4.64
C GLU A 53 -15.83 -3.28 -5.22
N GLY A 54 -16.03 -4.44 -4.59
CA GLY A 54 -15.40 -5.70 -4.98
C GLY A 54 -13.90 -5.73 -4.72
N LYS A 55 -13.40 -4.90 -3.80
CA LYS A 55 -11.98 -4.76 -3.45
C LYS A 55 -11.67 -5.40 -2.11
N ARG A 56 -10.41 -5.78 -1.95
CA ARG A 56 -9.82 -6.22 -0.69
C ARG A 56 -9.55 -5.01 0.21
N PHE A 57 -9.45 -5.23 1.51
CA PHE A 57 -9.13 -4.18 2.47
C PHE A 57 -7.72 -4.36 3.04
N ALA A 58 -6.95 -3.28 3.08
CA ALA A 58 -5.62 -3.27 3.67
C ALA A 58 -5.41 -2.04 4.56
N ILE A 59 -4.64 -2.21 5.63
CA ILE A 59 -4.20 -1.12 6.50
C ILE A 59 -2.68 -1.00 6.37
N ILE A 60 -2.19 0.19 6.07
CA ILE A 60 -0.77 0.52 6.10
C ILE A 60 -0.48 1.28 7.39
N TRP A 61 0.32 0.66 8.25
CA TRP A 61 0.73 1.16 9.54
C TRP A 61 2.11 1.81 9.47
N GLU A 62 2.20 3.06 9.86
CA GLU A 62 3.41 3.87 9.75
C GLU A 62 3.67 4.72 11.00
N GLN A 63 4.77 5.48 10.97
CA GLN A 63 5.10 6.48 11.97
C GLN A 63 5.86 7.64 11.33
N LYS A 64 5.79 8.81 11.97
CA LYS A 64 6.54 10.01 11.57
C LYS A 64 8.05 9.73 11.48
N GLY A 65 8.69 10.23 10.42
CA GLY A 65 10.15 10.13 10.25
C GLY A 65 10.68 8.73 9.95
N CYS A 66 9.82 7.75 9.68
CA CYS A 66 10.22 6.38 9.36
C CYS A 66 10.90 6.29 7.98
N PRO A 67 12.20 5.93 7.89
CA PRO A 67 12.92 5.87 6.60
C PRO A 67 12.41 4.73 5.71
N TYR A 68 11.97 3.61 6.29
CA TYR A 68 11.42 2.49 5.51
C TYR A 68 10.01 2.75 4.98
N CYS A 69 9.25 3.62 5.65
CA CYS A 69 7.96 4.14 5.21
C CYS A 69 8.18 5.05 3.99
N LYS A 70 9.19 5.93 4.04
CA LYS A 70 9.64 6.70 2.88
C LYS A 70 9.97 5.79 1.69
N ASP A 71 10.73 4.71 1.94
CA ASP A 71 11.12 3.76 0.90
C ASP A 71 9.90 3.00 0.33
N LEU A 72 8.92 2.62 1.15
CA LEU A 72 7.66 2.03 0.69
C LEU A 72 6.97 2.96 -0.31
N HIS A 73 6.79 4.23 0.05
CA HIS A 73 6.14 5.21 -0.81
C HIS A 73 6.96 5.52 -2.07
N ALA A 74 8.24 5.86 -1.90
CA ALA A 74 9.11 6.32 -2.98
C ALA A 74 9.50 5.23 -3.98
N LYS A 75 9.68 3.98 -3.52
CA LYS A 75 10.28 2.91 -4.32
C LYS A 75 9.29 1.82 -4.71
N THR A 76 8.19 1.65 -3.96
CA THR A 76 7.22 0.57 -4.18
C THR A 76 5.87 1.11 -4.63
N LEU A 77 5.23 2.00 -3.86
CA LEU A 77 3.90 2.51 -4.18
C LEU A 77 3.89 3.52 -5.34
N SER A 78 5.03 4.13 -5.65
CA SER A 78 5.21 5.00 -6.82
C SER A 78 5.29 4.24 -8.16
N GLN A 79 5.52 2.91 -8.13
CA GLN A 79 5.62 2.14 -9.37
C GLN A 79 4.23 1.92 -9.97
N GLU A 80 4.05 2.33 -11.22
CA GLU A 80 2.75 2.29 -11.90
C GLU A 80 2.06 0.91 -11.83
N ASN A 81 2.81 -0.19 -12.03
CA ASN A 81 2.28 -1.55 -11.99
C ASN A 81 1.81 -2.00 -10.59
N ILE A 82 2.36 -1.40 -9.52
CA ILE A 82 1.94 -1.65 -8.13
C ILE A 82 0.82 -0.69 -7.76
N ARG A 83 0.98 0.62 -8.02
CA ARG A 83 -0.03 1.65 -7.79
C ARG A 83 -1.36 1.26 -8.41
N LYS A 84 -1.36 0.95 -9.72
CA LYS A 84 -2.57 0.56 -10.43
C LYS A 84 -3.20 -0.71 -9.86
N TYR A 85 -2.39 -1.73 -9.57
CA TYR A 85 -2.91 -2.97 -9.00
C TYR A 85 -3.52 -2.76 -7.61
N MET A 86 -2.90 -1.92 -6.77
CA MET A 86 -3.46 -1.55 -5.48
C MET A 86 -4.79 -0.84 -5.66
N GLN A 87 -4.87 0.20 -6.49
CA GLN A 87 -6.12 0.95 -6.74
C GLN A 87 -7.25 0.07 -7.31
N ASP A 88 -6.90 -0.86 -8.21
CA ASP A 88 -7.87 -1.72 -8.87
C ASP A 88 -8.40 -2.83 -7.94
N ASN A 89 -7.63 -3.26 -6.92
CA ASN A 89 -7.95 -4.47 -6.13
C ASN A 89 -8.04 -4.23 -4.62
N PHE A 90 -7.62 -3.08 -4.11
CA PHE A 90 -7.54 -2.79 -2.68
C PHE A 90 -8.08 -1.40 -2.35
N VAL A 91 -8.84 -1.31 -1.27
CA VAL A 91 -9.03 -0.09 -0.50
C VAL A 91 -7.98 -0.08 0.61
N VAL A 92 -7.32 1.06 0.79
CA VAL A 92 -6.19 1.20 1.73
C VAL A 92 -6.46 2.32 2.70
N VAL A 93 -6.47 1.99 4.00
CA VAL A 93 -6.44 2.98 5.07
C VAL A 93 -5.03 3.12 5.61
N GLN A 94 -4.61 4.35 5.85
CA GLN A 94 -3.31 4.67 6.44
C GLN A 94 -3.47 5.04 7.91
N MET A 95 -2.63 4.44 8.76
CA MET A 95 -2.67 4.65 10.22
C MET A 95 -1.29 4.91 10.82
N ASN A 96 -1.25 5.75 11.85
CA ASN A 96 -0.07 6.02 12.64
C ASN A 96 -0.05 5.15 13.91
N ILE A 97 0.99 4.35 14.11
CA ILE A 97 1.11 3.50 15.32
C ILE A 97 1.25 4.30 16.63
N TRP A 98 1.56 5.60 16.53
CA TRP A 98 1.59 6.55 17.64
C TRP A 98 0.51 7.63 17.54
N GLY A 99 -0.46 7.44 16.62
CA GLY A 99 -1.53 8.38 16.36
C GLY A 99 -2.54 8.44 17.48
N ASP A 100 -3.22 9.57 17.56
CA ASP A 100 -4.26 9.91 18.51
C ASP A 100 -5.59 10.27 17.82
N ARG A 101 -5.72 10.03 16.51
CA ARG A 101 -7.03 10.11 15.85
C ARG A 101 -7.96 9.06 16.44
N ASP A 102 -9.22 9.42 16.56
CA ASP A 102 -10.29 8.50 16.96
C ASP A 102 -10.52 7.48 15.84
N VAL A 103 -10.60 6.21 16.22
CA VAL A 103 -10.87 5.07 15.36
C VAL A 103 -12.03 4.30 15.95
N MET A 104 -13.04 4.01 15.14
CA MET A 104 -14.09 3.06 15.51
C MET A 104 -13.71 1.69 14.95
N ASP A 105 -13.39 0.75 15.84
CA ASP A 105 -13.03 -0.62 15.44
C ASP A 105 -14.24 -1.33 14.80
N PHE A 106 -13.98 -2.44 14.11
CA PHE A 106 -14.97 -3.31 13.46
C PHE A 106 -16.07 -3.84 14.41
N ASP A 107 -15.85 -3.79 15.73
CA ASP A 107 -16.82 -4.17 16.76
C ASP A 107 -17.59 -2.98 17.35
N GLY A 108 -17.39 -1.77 16.82
CA GLY A 108 -17.99 -0.52 17.29
C GLY A 108 -17.27 0.12 18.49
N THR A 109 -16.16 -0.46 18.97
CA THR A 109 -15.39 0.14 20.06
C THR A 109 -14.59 1.33 19.55
N GLU A 110 -14.79 2.50 20.17
CA GLU A 110 -13.96 3.69 19.94
C GLU A 110 -12.62 3.58 20.69
N MET A 111 -11.52 3.87 20.00
CA MET A 111 -10.18 3.94 20.58
C MET A 111 -9.25 4.82 19.73
N THR A 112 -8.08 5.16 20.23
CA THR A 112 -7.08 5.90 19.47
C THR A 112 -6.34 4.99 18.46
N GLU A 113 -5.74 5.56 17.41
CA GLU A 113 -4.92 4.78 16.45
C GLU A 113 -3.83 3.94 17.13
N LYS A 114 -3.14 4.48 18.15
CA LYS A 114 -2.11 3.74 18.91
C LYS A 114 -2.68 2.54 19.68
N GLU A 115 -3.90 2.66 20.22
CA GLU A 115 -4.58 1.56 20.91
C GLU A 115 -5.06 0.51 19.90
N PHE A 116 -5.56 0.97 18.75
CA PHE A 116 -5.95 0.10 17.66
C PHE A 116 -4.75 -0.66 17.07
N ALA A 117 -3.61 0.01 16.90
CA ALA A 117 -2.34 -0.61 16.50
C ALA A 117 -1.90 -1.69 17.51
N ALA A 118 -2.00 -1.40 18.81
CA ALA A 118 -1.71 -2.35 19.87
C ALA A 118 -2.65 -3.56 19.84
N LYS A 119 -3.97 -3.36 19.67
CA LYS A 119 -4.98 -4.42 19.53
C LYS A 119 -4.70 -5.32 18.32
N ASN A 120 -4.21 -4.76 17.22
CA ASN A 120 -3.81 -5.50 16.01
C ASN A 120 -2.39 -6.11 16.09
N GLY A 121 -1.68 -5.94 17.22
CA GLY A 121 -0.35 -6.47 17.43
C GLY A 121 0.69 -5.88 16.46
N ILE A 122 0.58 -4.59 16.15
CA ILE A 122 1.51 -3.89 15.26
C ILE A 122 2.72 -3.42 16.08
N ALA A 123 3.91 -3.87 15.68
CA ALA A 123 5.17 -3.58 16.39
C ALA A 123 6.24 -2.88 15.53
N PHE A 124 6.07 -2.87 14.20
CA PHE A 124 7.07 -2.37 13.26
C PHE A 124 6.42 -1.54 12.16
N THR A 125 7.18 -0.61 11.58
CA THR A 125 6.72 0.25 10.48
C THR A 125 7.72 0.24 9.31
N PRO A 126 7.25 0.21 8.05
CA PRO A 126 5.85 0.07 7.67
C PRO A 126 5.36 -1.35 7.93
N THR A 127 4.13 -1.53 8.40
CA THR A 127 3.45 -2.84 8.38
C THR A 127 2.26 -2.75 7.44
N ILE A 128 2.13 -3.69 6.51
CA ILE A 128 0.94 -3.80 5.67
C ILE A 128 0.14 -5.00 6.15
N GLN A 129 -1.07 -4.73 6.64
CA GLN A 129 -2.02 -5.70 7.13
C GLN A 129 -3.09 -5.90 6.06
N PHE A 130 -3.17 -7.10 5.48
CA PHE A 130 -4.24 -7.45 4.54
C PHE A 130 -5.31 -8.24 5.28
N LEU A 131 -6.55 -7.80 5.19
CA LEU A 131 -7.63 -8.42 5.94
C LEU A 131 -8.25 -9.60 5.18
N HIS A 132 -8.81 -10.54 5.94
CA HIS A 132 -9.74 -11.53 5.41
C HIS A 132 -10.98 -10.84 4.83
N GLU A 133 -11.58 -11.46 3.81
CA GLU A 133 -12.85 -10.97 3.23
C GLU A 133 -14.05 -11.19 4.16
N ASP A 134 -13.92 -12.12 5.11
CA ASP A 134 -14.86 -12.34 6.19
C ASP A 134 -14.14 -12.21 7.55
N LEU A 135 -14.60 -11.25 8.35
CA LEU A 135 -14.06 -10.95 9.68
C LEU A 135 -14.87 -11.58 10.82
N THR A 136 -15.87 -12.42 10.52
CA THR A 136 -16.71 -13.08 11.52
C THR A 136 -15.84 -13.85 12.53
N GLY A 137 -15.95 -13.47 13.81
CA GLY A 137 -15.18 -14.07 14.91
C GLY A 137 -13.67 -13.76 14.87
N LYS A 138 -13.24 -12.76 14.09
CA LYS A 138 -11.84 -12.32 13.96
C LYS A 138 -11.63 -10.97 14.64
N GLU A 139 -10.69 -10.94 15.56
CA GLU A 139 -10.30 -9.73 16.29
C GLU A 139 -8.78 -9.55 16.29
N GLY A 140 -8.34 -8.29 16.28
CA GLY A 140 -6.93 -7.92 16.26
C GLY A 140 -6.17 -8.66 15.17
N ILE A 141 -5.04 -9.29 15.52
CA ILE A 141 -4.19 -10.05 14.58
C ILE A 141 -4.92 -11.19 13.85
N LYS A 142 -6.04 -11.70 14.38
CA LYS A 142 -6.80 -12.77 13.71
C LYS A 142 -7.52 -12.29 12.45
N ARG A 143 -7.64 -10.97 12.24
CA ARG A 143 -8.22 -10.38 11.02
C ARG A 143 -7.29 -10.48 9.82
N ASP A 144 -6.01 -10.73 10.05
CA ASP A 144 -4.98 -10.82 9.01
C ASP A 144 -5.16 -12.06 8.13
N ALA A 145 -5.47 -11.84 6.85
CA ALA A 145 -5.24 -12.84 5.82
C ALA A 145 -3.74 -12.99 5.52
N ALA A 146 -3.02 -11.86 5.51
CA ALA A 146 -1.57 -11.83 5.39
C ALA A 146 -1.00 -10.53 5.98
N ARG A 147 0.29 -10.53 6.28
CA ARG A 147 1.02 -9.37 6.81
C ARG A 147 2.40 -9.24 6.19
N LEU A 148 2.81 -8.01 5.86
CA LEU A 148 4.20 -7.65 5.60
C LEU A 148 4.71 -6.79 6.75
N PRO A 149 5.47 -7.35 7.71
CA PRO A 149 5.95 -6.64 8.89
C PRO A 149 7.27 -5.89 8.61
N GLY A 150 7.24 -4.97 7.64
CA GLY A 150 8.40 -4.17 7.26
C GLY A 150 8.38 -3.73 5.80
N PHE A 151 9.44 -3.04 5.39
CA PHE A 151 9.65 -2.72 3.98
C PHE A 151 10.09 -3.96 3.19
N PHE A 152 9.26 -4.36 2.24
CA PHE A 152 9.55 -5.39 1.26
C PHE A 152 9.80 -4.74 -0.10
N ARG A 153 10.82 -5.21 -0.81
CA ARG A 153 11.16 -4.70 -2.15
C ARG A 153 9.99 -4.92 -3.12
N PRO A 154 9.87 -4.10 -4.19
CA PRO A 154 8.75 -4.13 -5.14
C PRO A 154 8.32 -5.51 -5.62
N PHE A 155 9.27 -6.38 -5.99
CA PHE A 155 8.98 -7.77 -6.36
C PHE A 155 8.22 -8.54 -5.28
N HIS A 156 8.69 -8.45 -4.03
CA HIS A 156 8.09 -9.20 -2.92
C HIS A 156 6.75 -8.59 -2.50
N PHE A 157 6.65 -7.26 -2.53
CA PHE A 157 5.40 -6.55 -2.28
C PHE A 157 4.34 -6.97 -3.30
N LYS A 158 4.65 -6.89 -4.60
CA LYS A 158 3.75 -7.29 -5.68
C LYS A 158 3.37 -8.77 -5.61
N ALA A 159 4.32 -9.64 -5.27
CA ALA A 159 4.04 -11.06 -5.03
C ALA A 159 3.03 -11.24 -3.88
N MET A 160 3.16 -10.49 -2.77
CA MET A 160 2.19 -10.55 -1.68
C MET A 160 0.81 -10.09 -2.13
N LEU A 161 0.72 -9.03 -2.94
CA LEU A 161 -0.57 -8.58 -3.47
C LEU A 161 -1.27 -9.70 -4.25
N ASN A 162 -0.56 -10.39 -5.15
CA ASN A 162 -1.12 -11.52 -5.88
C ASN A 162 -1.50 -12.68 -4.94
N TYR A 163 -0.63 -13.01 -3.98
CA TYR A 163 -0.88 -14.07 -3.00
C TYR A 163 -2.17 -13.83 -2.21
N VAL A 164 -2.41 -12.59 -1.81
CA VAL A 164 -3.63 -12.17 -1.10
C VAL A 164 -4.83 -12.18 -2.04
N ASN A 165 -4.73 -11.53 -3.21
CA ASN A 165 -5.85 -11.39 -4.13
C ASN A 165 -6.33 -12.74 -4.69
N GLU A 166 -5.40 -13.69 -4.92
CA GLU A 166 -5.70 -15.06 -5.34
C GLU A 166 -6.05 -15.99 -4.16
N LYS A 167 -6.18 -15.45 -2.94
CA LYS A 167 -6.57 -16.17 -1.71
C LYS A 167 -5.69 -17.36 -1.37
N MET A 168 -4.41 -17.31 -1.74
CA MET A 168 -3.50 -18.42 -1.51
C MET A 168 -3.27 -18.71 -0.01
N TYR A 169 -3.51 -17.72 0.86
CA TYR A 169 -3.46 -17.88 2.32
C TYR A 169 -4.53 -18.83 2.88
N GLU A 170 -5.57 -19.18 2.10
CA GLU A 170 -6.59 -20.15 2.51
C GLU A 170 -6.13 -21.61 2.29
N GLY A 171 -5.08 -21.81 1.49
CA GLY A 171 -4.50 -23.12 1.22
C GLY A 171 -3.26 -23.42 2.05
N ASP A 172 -2.65 -24.58 1.78
CA ASP A 172 -1.48 -25.07 2.52
C ASP A 172 -0.15 -24.44 2.10
N LYS A 173 -0.15 -23.53 1.11
CA LYS A 173 1.07 -22.92 0.58
C LYS A 173 1.36 -21.60 1.29
N PRO A 174 2.33 -21.54 2.24
CA PRO A 174 2.69 -20.28 2.87
C PRO A 174 3.38 -19.35 1.87
N PHE A 175 3.28 -18.04 2.12
CA PHE A 175 3.86 -17.00 1.26
C PHE A 175 5.35 -17.20 0.96
N GLN A 176 6.13 -17.63 1.96
CA GLN A 176 7.57 -17.91 1.84
C GLN A 176 7.84 -19.00 0.80
N ARG A 177 6.96 -20.00 0.70
CA ARG A 177 7.09 -21.05 -0.31
C ARG A 177 6.70 -20.52 -1.69
N TYR A 178 5.58 -19.80 -1.76
CA TYR A 178 5.11 -19.17 -2.99
C TYR A 178 6.16 -18.25 -3.63
N ILE A 179 6.79 -17.37 -2.85
CA ILE A 179 7.74 -16.39 -3.39
C ILE A 179 9.04 -17.04 -3.88
N VAL A 180 9.49 -18.12 -3.24
CA VAL A 180 10.66 -18.90 -3.70
C VAL A 180 10.35 -19.57 -5.04
N GLU A 181 9.20 -20.22 -5.17
CA GLU A 181 8.77 -20.86 -6.42
C GLU A 181 8.61 -19.84 -7.55
N LEU A 182 8.02 -18.67 -7.25
CA LEU A 182 7.89 -17.58 -8.21
C LEU A 182 9.27 -17.11 -8.69
N ALA A 183 10.21 -16.85 -7.77
CA ALA A 183 11.57 -16.42 -8.11
C ALA A 183 12.31 -17.45 -8.98
N GLN A 184 12.18 -18.75 -8.66
CA GLN A 184 12.79 -19.83 -9.44
C GLN A 184 12.19 -19.99 -10.84
N SER A 185 10.90 -19.67 -11.01
CA SER A 185 10.24 -19.73 -12.31
C SER A 185 10.69 -18.62 -13.29
N GLY A 186 11.35 -17.57 -12.79
CA GLY A 186 11.71 -16.39 -13.57
C GLY A 186 10.52 -15.50 -13.97
N LYS A 187 9.29 -15.85 -13.56
CA LYS A 187 8.10 -15.03 -13.79
C LYS A 187 8.12 -13.78 -12.91
N LYS A 188 7.58 -12.70 -13.45
CA LYS A 188 7.28 -11.50 -12.66
C LYS A 188 5.90 -11.67 -12.00
N PRO A 189 5.73 -11.24 -10.75
CA PRO A 189 4.41 -11.10 -10.14
C PRO A 189 3.65 -9.92 -10.78
#